data_AF-A0A932BVM6-F1
#
_entry.id   AF-A0A932BVM6-F1
#
_cell.length_a   1.000
_cell.length_b   1.000
_cell.length_c   1.000
_cell.angle_alpha   90.00
_cell.angle_beta   90.00
_cell.angle_gamma   90.00
#
_symmetry.space_group_name_H-M   'P 1'
#
loop_
_entity.id
_entity.type
_entity.pdbx_description
1 polymer ?
#
loop_
_entity_poly.entity_id
_entity_poly.type
_entity_poly.pdbx_seq_one_letter_code
_entity_poly.pdbx_strand_id
1 'polypeptide(L)'
;MAALEQGNPPATRETYRALLLRGLTPGEAANLTAYLSGIEVGHGRPWRLADVDRLLFLRELCRSGRIGADDGLQPMESLVSR
;
A
#
# COMPACT_ATOMS: atom_id res chain seq x y z
N MET A 1 -23.27 -9.53 -5.71
CA MET A 1 -22.20 -8.94 -4.87
C MET A 1 -20.98 -8.85 -5.76
N ALA A 2 -20.76 -7.67 -6.36
CA ALA A 2 -19.78 -7.48 -7.42
C ALA A 2 -18.36 -7.51 -6.84
N ALA A 3 -17.56 -8.47 -7.31
CA ALA A 3 -16.12 -8.49 -7.10
C ALA A 3 -15.55 -7.20 -7.71
N LEU A 4 -14.92 -6.37 -6.88
CA LEU A 4 -14.17 -5.21 -7.36
C LEU A 4 -13.02 -5.76 -8.20
N GLU A 5 -13.13 -5.63 -9.51
CA GLU A 5 -12.10 -6.07 -10.45
C GLU A 5 -10.75 -5.47 -10.08
N GLN A 6 -9.79 -6.37 -9.90
CA GLN A 6 -8.37 -6.07 -9.73
C GLN A 6 -7.84 -5.58 -11.07
N GLY A 7 -7.63 -4.28 -11.23
CA GLY A 7 -7.09 -3.73 -12.49
C GLY A 7 -6.35 -2.43 -12.26
N ASN A 8 -5.01 -2.53 -12.14
CA ASN A 8 -4.03 -1.45 -12.00
C ASN A 8 -4.25 -0.53 -10.78
N PRO A 9 -3.31 -0.38 -9.82
CA PRO A 9 -3.47 0.67 -8.81
C PRO A 9 -3.60 2.00 -9.56
N PRO A 10 -4.72 2.73 -9.45
CA PRO A 10 -4.82 4.05 -10.05
C PRO A 10 -3.66 4.83 -9.47
N ALA A 11 -2.82 5.43 -10.33
CA ALA A 11 -1.60 6.09 -9.91
C ALA A 11 -1.90 6.95 -8.69
N THR A 12 -1.54 6.47 -7.49
CA THR A 12 -2.02 7.00 -6.21
C THR A 12 -1.70 8.48 -6.08
N ARG A 13 -0.60 8.86 -6.73
CA ARG A 13 -0.10 10.22 -6.87
C ARG A 13 -0.97 11.10 -7.78
N GLU A 14 -1.55 10.57 -8.84
CA GLU A 14 -2.48 11.29 -9.72
C GLU A 14 -3.81 11.54 -9.00
N THR A 15 -4.37 10.52 -8.35
CA THR A 15 -5.57 10.63 -7.52
C THR A 15 -5.36 11.65 -6.40
N TYR A 16 -4.26 11.54 -5.66
CA TYR A 16 -3.91 12.49 -4.60
C TYR A 16 -3.77 13.93 -5.12
N ARG A 17 -3.11 14.14 -6.27
CA ARG A 17 -2.99 15.46 -6.90
C ARG A 17 -4.34 16.02 -7.32
N ALA A 18 -5.21 15.21 -7.93
CA ALA A 18 -6.55 15.63 -8.32
C ALA A 18 -7.38 16.07 -7.11
N LEU A 19 -7.24 15.38 -5.97
CA LEU A 19 -7.92 15.73 -4.72
C LEU A 19 -7.38 17.03 -4.11
N LEU A 20 -6.07 17.25 -4.13
CA LEU A 20 -5.49 18.52 -3.70
C LEU A 20 -5.96 19.70 -4.57
N LEU A 21 -6.00 19.52 -5.90
CA LEU A 21 -6.50 20.53 -6.83
C LEU A 21 -7.98 20.86 -6.60
N ARG A 22 -8.73 19.90 -6.05
CA ARG A 22 -10.15 20.06 -5.70
C ARG A 22 -10.35 20.72 -4.32
N GLY A 23 -9.27 21.08 -3.64
CA GLY A 23 -9.28 21.84 -2.39
C GLY A 23 -9.29 20.98 -1.12
N LEU A 24 -9.08 19.66 -1.23
CA LEU A 24 -8.95 18.81 -0.04
C LEU A 24 -7.64 19.08 0.69
N THR A 25 -7.65 18.95 2.02
CA THR A 25 -6.40 18.99 2.77
C THR A 25 -5.53 17.77 2.42
N PRO A 26 -4.19 17.84 2.62
CA PRO A 26 -3.30 16.70 2.43
C PRO A 26 -3.73 15.43 3.18
N GLY A 27 -4.27 15.59 4.39
CA GLY A 27 -4.75 14.47 5.20
C GLY A 27 -6.01 13.82 4.63
N GLU A 28 -6.98 14.63 4.19
CA GLU A 28 -8.21 14.13 3.57
C GLU A 28 -7.93 13.48 2.21
N ALA A 29 -7.08 14.12 1.39
CA ALA A 29 -6.67 13.59 0.10
C ALA A 29 -5.96 12.24 0.25
N ALA A 30 -5.08 12.09 1.24
CA ALA A 30 -4.41 10.83 1.51
C ALA A 30 -5.36 9.77 2.07
N ASN A 31 -6.26 10.12 2.99
CA ASN A 31 -7.29 9.20 3.51
C ASN A 31 -8.21 8.68 2.39
N LEU A 32 -8.66 9.56 1.50
CA LEU A 32 -9.53 9.16 0.40
C LEU A 32 -8.78 8.32 -0.64
N THR A 33 -7.51 8.63 -0.89
CA THR A 33 -6.63 7.80 -1.73
C THR A 33 -6.45 6.41 -1.12
N ALA A 34 -6.26 6.31 0.20
CA ALA A 34 -6.18 5.04 0.92
C ALA A 34 -7.48 4.22 0.79
N TYR A 35 -8.62 4.86 1.04
CA TYR A 35 -9.94 4.25 0.92
C TYR A 35 -10.21 3.69 -0.49
N LEU A 36 -9.92 4.48 -1.52
CA LEU A 36 -10.03 4.05 -2.92
C LEU A 36 -9.09 2.90 -3.28
N SER A 37 -7.99 2.76 -2.54
CA SER A 37 -7.03 1.67 -2.70
C SER A 37 -7.37 0.41 -1.89
N GLY A 38 -8.51 0.43 -1.18
CA GLY A 38 -8.96 -0.65 -0.29
C GLY A 38 -8.21 -0.72 1.04
N ILE A 39 -7.59 0.38 1.47
CA ILE A 39 -6.98 0.52 2.80
C ILE A 39 -7.97 1.25 3.69
N GLU A 40 -8.19 0.75 4.90
CA GLU A 40 -9.09 1.38 5.86
C GLU A 40 -8.64 2.80 6.21
N VAL A 41 -9.61 3.67 6.49
CA VAL A 41 -9.36 5.06 6.85
C VAL A 41 -8.72 5.13 8.23
N GLY A 42 -7.69 5.96 8.40
CA GLY A 42 -7.00 6.09 9.68
C GLY A 42 -7.94 6.63 10.77
N HIS A 43 -8.26 5.79 11.77
CA HIS A 43 -9.08 6.18 12.91
C HIS A 43 -8.36 7.24 13.75
N GLY A 44 -8.80 8.50 13.66
CA GLY A 44 -8.30 9.62 14.46
C GLY A 44 -7.00 10.28 13.94
N ARG A 45 -6.24 9.63 13.04
CA ARG A 45 -5.08 10.24 12.38
C ARG A 45 -5.15 9.99 10.88
N PRO A 46 -5.19 11.05 10.04
CA PRO A 46 -5.24 10.87 8.60
C PRO A 46 -3.96 10.19 8.09
N TRP A 47 -4.13 9.35 7.07
CA TRP A 47 -2.99 8.76 6.37
C TRP A 47 -2.09 9.84 5.77
N ARG A 48 -0.81 9.53 5.63
CA ARG A 48 0.09 10.27 4.74
C ARG A 48 0.21 9.49 3.45
N LEU A 49 0.34 10.18 2.32
CA LEU A 49 0.49 9.54 1.01
C LEU A 49 1.66 8.54 0.99
N ALA A 50 2.78 8.87 1.65
CA ALA A 50 3.93 7.97 1.73
C ALA A 50 3.64 6.65 2.45
N ASP A 51 2.74 6.66 3.44
CA ASP A 51 2.36 5.45 4.17
C ASP A 51 1.43 4.58 3.32
N VAL A 52 0.51 5.20 2.58
CA VAL A 52 -0.36 4.52 1.59
C VAL A 52 0.48 3.85 0.51
N ASP A 53 1.47 4.56 -0.03
CA ASP A 53 2.36 4.05 -1.08
C ASP A 53 3.17 2.83 -0.61
N ARG A 54 3.71 2.88 0.62
CA ARG A 54 4.42 1.75 1.24
C ARG A 54 3.53 0.53 1.41
N LEU A 55 2.29 0.71 1.86
CA LEU A 55 1.34 -0.40 2.02
C LEU A 55 1.00 -1.06 0.68
N LEU A 56 0.82 -0.25 -0.36
CA LEU A 56 0.59 -0.77 -1.70
C LEU A 56 1.82 -1.49 -2.26
N PHE A 57 3.01 -0.96 -2.02
CA PHE A 57 4.26 -1.63 -2.37
C PHE A 57 4.40 -2.98 -1.66
N LEU A 58 4.14 -3.04 -0.35
CA LEU A 58 4.14 -4.29 0.42
C LEU A 58 3.11 -5.29 -0.12
N ARG A 59 1.90 -4.83 -0.44
CA ARG A 59 0.86 -5.68 -1.03
C ARG A 59 1.29 -6.26 -2.38
N GLU A 60 1.96 -5.46 -3.21
CA GLU A 60 2.48 -5.92 -4.50
C GLU A 60 3.67 -6.87 -4.33
N LEU A 61 4.53 -6.66 -3.33
CA LEU A 61 5.59 -7.61 -3.00
C LEU A 61 5.03 -8.97 -2.59
N CYS A 62 4.03 -9.00 -1.71
CA CYS A 62 3.35 -10.24 -1.34
C CYS A 62 2.64 -10.89 -2.54
N ARG A 63 1.96 -10.10 -3.38
CA ARG A 63 1.28 -10.61 -4.59
C ARG A 63 2.27 -11.21 -5.60
N SER A 64 3.40 -10.54 -5.82
CA SER A 64 4.43 -10.97 -6.77
C SER A 64 5.24 -12.18 -6.29
N GLY A 65 4.95 -12.72 -5.10
CA GLY A 65 5.66 -13.87 -4.54
C GLY A 65 7.13 -13.58 -4.20
N ARG A 66 7.52 -12.29 -4.17
CA ARG A 66 8.85 -11.84 -3.74
C ARG A 66 8.98 -11.73 -2.22
N ILE A 67 7.87 -11.87 -1.51
CA ILE A 67 7.80 -12.04 -0.05
C ILE A 67 6.83 -13.18 0.23
N GLY A 68 7.36 -14.33 0.62
CA GLY A 68 6.68 -15.50 1.15
C GLY A 68 6.98 -15.72 2.63
N ALA A 69 6.34 -16.72 3.24
CA ALA A 69 6.52 -17.06 4.66
C ALA A 69 7.98 -17.42 5.05
N ASP A 70 8.83 -17.63 4.05
CA ASP A 70 10.21 -18.08 4.18
C ASP A 70 11.25 -16.95 3.99
N ASP A 71 10.86 -15.73 3.59
CA ASP A 71 11.78 -14.64 3.24
C ASP A 71 12.62 -14.07 4.43
N GLY A 72 12.46 -14.65 5.62
CA GLY A 72 13.31 -14.41 6.80
C GLY A 72 13.92 -15.67 7.40
N LEU A 73 13.61 -16.86 6.87
CA LEU A 73 14.15 -18.14 7.31
C LEU A 73 15.40 -18.43 6.48
N GLN A 74 16.51 -17.75 6.80
CA GLN A 74 17.81 -18.26 6.40
C GLN A 74 17.95 -19.64 7.06
N PRO A 75 18.09 -20.76 6.30
CA PRO A 75 18.34 -22.05 6.93
C PRO A 75 19.62 -21.94 7.75
N MET A 76 19.53 -22.25 9.04
CA MET A 76 20.64 -22.24 10.00
C MET A 76 21.76 -23.23 9.64
N GLU A 77 21.64 -23.91 8.50
CA GLU A 77 22.65 -24.76 7.86
C GLU A 77 23.69 -23.94 7.09
N SER A 78 23.34 -22.74 6.62
CA SER A 78 24.27 -21.86 5.87
C SER A 78 25.30 -21.13 6.75
N LEU A 79 25.16 -21.22 8.08
CA LEU A 79 26.04 -20.55 9.06
C LEU A 79 27.09 -21.49 9.67
N VAL A 80 27.01 -22.80 9.41
CA VAL A 80 27.97 -23.82 9.88
C VAL A 80 28.72 -24.41 8.71
N SER A 81 29.32 -23.56 7.88
CA SER A 81 30.38 -23.99 6.96
C SER A 81 31.36 -22.84 6.79
N ARG A 82 32.28 -22.72 7.75
CA ARG A 82 33.47 -21.88 7.64
C ARG A 82 34.65 -22.56 8.32
#